data_AF-A0A0Q8D2F8-F1
#
_entry.id   AF-A0A0Q8D2F8-F1
#
_cell.length_a   1.000
_cell.length_b   1.000
_cell.length_c   1.000
_cell.angle_alpha   90.00
_cell.angle_beta   90.00
_cell.angle_gamma   90.00
#
_symmetry.space_group_name_H-M   'P 1'
#
loop_
_entity.id
_entity.type
_entity.pdbx_description
1 polymer ?
#
loop_
_entity_poly.entity_id
_entity_poly.type
_entity_poly.pdbx_seq_one_letter_code
_entity_poly.pdbx_strand_id
1 'polypeptide(L)'
;MKRTLALIAAYALAAPAHAACLGETPLAAAQAWFRQHYTFWNEPTTTLGDAFAPPLLRLLEREQACKVEGVCAIDADPWLDAQDGEARDPEYFVEAEDVVRLRYRFVLDERMPTQSRELRLRFSGADRCWRAADLVGPDGRSLLRTLTSYYDE
;
A
#
# COMPACT_ATOMS: atom_id res chain seq x y z
N MET A 1 -22.05 -58.57 -24.13
CA MET A 1 -21.33 -57.92 -23.01
C MET A 1 -21.19 -56.44 -23.33
N LYS A 2 -22.00 -55.56 -22.72
CA LYS A 2 -21.95 -54.10 -22.94
C LYS A 2 -21.07 -53.48 -21.85
N ARG A 3 -19.92 -52.92 -22.24
CA ARG A 3 -19.02 -52.18 -21.36
C ARG A 3 -19.52 -50.75 -21.23
N THR A 4 -20.13 -50.42 -20.10
CA THR A 4 -20.54 -49.05 -19.78
C THR A 4 -19.32 -48.30 -19.26
N LEU A 5 -18.80 -47.34 -20.04
CA LEU A 5 -17.79 -46.38 -19.58
C LEU A 5 -18.50 -45.32 -18.73
N ALA A 6 -18.22 -45.31 -17.43
CA ALA A 6 -18.63 -44.23 -16.54
C ALA A 6 -17.62 -43.09 -16.66
N LEU A 7 -18.01 -41.98 -17.31
CA LEU A 7 -17.27 -40.72 -17.25
C LEU A 7 -17.51 -40.08 -15.88
N ILE A 8 -16.47 -40.01 -15.05
CA ILE A 8 -16.44 -39.22 -13.83
C ILE A 8 -16.07 -37.79 -14.24
N ALA A 9 -17.05 -36.89 -14.29
CA ALA A 9 -16.82 -35.46 -14.47
C ALA A 9 -16.36 -34.86 -13.13
N ALA A 10 -15.05 -34.66 -12.98
CA ALA A 10 -14.49 -33.93 -11.85
C ALA A 10 -14.75 -32.42 -12.03
N TYR A 11 -15.79 -31.92 -11.38
CA TYR A 11 -15.99 -30.47 -11.20
C TYR A 11 -14.91 -29.96 -10.25
N ALA A 12 -13.83 -29.40 -10.81
CA ALA A 12 -12.91 -28.58 -10.04
C ALA A 12 -13.67 -27.34 -9.59
N LEU A 13 -14.03 -27.29 -8.31
CA LEU A 13 -14.46 -26.06 -7.65
C LEU A 13 -13.27 -25.10 -7.68
N ALA A 14 -13.21 -24.26 -8.70
CA ALA A 14 -12.37 -23.07 -8.66
C ALA A 14 -12.90 -22.21 -7.51
N ALA A 15 -12.25 -22.27 -6.35
CA ALA A 15 -12.46 -21.27 -5.31
C ALA A 15 -12.25 -19.91 -5.99
N PRO A 16 -13.14 -18.92 -5.78
CA PRO A 16 -12.90 -17.60 -6.31
C PRO A 16 -11.54 -17.16 -5.79
N ALA A 17 -10.63 -16.89 -6.72
CA ALA A 17 -9.40 -16.19 -6.42
C ALA A 17 -9.80 -14.75 -6.07
N HIS A 18 -10.39 -14.57 -4.89
CA HIS A 18 -10.28 -13.30 -4.21
C HIS A 18 -8.78 -13.13 -4.04
N ALA A 19 -8.15 -12.31 -4.89
CA ALA A 19 -6.84 -11.75 -4.58
C ALA A 19 -6.89 -11.38 -3.10
N ALA A 20 -5.98 -11.94 -2.30
CA ALA A 20 -6.11 -11.92 -0.86
C ALA A 20 -6.19 -10.46 -0.39
N CYS A 21 -7.41 -9.98 -0.13
CA CYS A 21 -7.62 -8.61 0.28
C CYS A 21 -6.84 -8.38 1.57
N LEU A 22 -6.22 -7.20 1.71
CA LEU A 22 -5.34 -6.90 2.84
C LEU A 22 -6.07 -6.96 4.20
N GLY A 23 -7.40 -6.95 4.21
CA GLY A 23 -8.24 -7.27 5.35
C GLY A 23 -9.70 -6.99 5.05
N GLU A 24 -10.60 -7.43 5.93
CA GLU A 24 -12.04 -7.16 5.79
C GLU A 24 -12.44 -5.77 6.34
N THR A 25 -11.56 -5.13 7.09
CA THR A 25 -11.75 -3.80 7.68
C THR A 25 -10.56 -2.88 7.32
N PRO A 26 -10.74 -1.55 7.35
CA PRO A 26 -9.64 -0.61 7.13
C PRO A 26 -8.50 -0.78 8.14
N LEU A 27 -8.83 -1.08 9.40
CA LEU A 27 -7.82 -1.34 10.44
C LEU A 27 -6.99 -2.58 10.11
N ALA A 28 -7.64 -3.69 9.77
CA ALA A 28 -6.95 -4.92 9.38
C ALA A 28 -6.11 -4.71 8.13
N ALA A 29 -6.65 -3.97 7.15
CA ALA A 29 -5.94 -3.60 5.94
C ALA A 29 -4.70 -2.75 6.24
N ALA A 30 -4.81 -1.72 7.09
CA ALA A 30 -3.68 -0.86 7.48
C ALA A 30 -2.57 -1.63 8.21
N GLN A 31 -2.94 -2.55 9.11
CA GLN A 31 -1.98 -3.42 9.78
C GLN A 31 -1.29 -4.37 8.79
N ALA A 32 -2.03 -4.97 7.86
CA ALA A 32 -1.44 -5.80 6.81
C ALA A 32 -0.54 -4.99 5.89
N TRP A 33 -0.96 -3.78 5.51
CA TRP A 33 -0.20 -2.86 4.68
C TRP A 33 1.17 -2.56 5.30
N PHE A 34 1.19 -2.17 6.57
CA PHE A 34 2.44 -1.92 7.28
C PHE A 34 3.31 -3.20 7.36
N ARG A 35 2.74 -4.36 7.68
CA ARG A 35 3.53 -5.59 7.79
C ARG A 35 4.09 -6.10 6.46
N GLN A 36 3.36 -5.91 5.35
CA GLN A 36 3.64 -6.56 4.06
C GLN A 36 4.30 -5.61 3.06
N HIS A 37 4.07 -4.31 3.21
CA HIS A 37 4.42 -3.29 2.21
C HIS A 37 5.07 -2.04 2.84
N TYR A 38 5.53 -2.09 4.09
CA TYR A 38 6.27 -0.96 4.68
C TYR A 38 7.45 -0.50 3.81
N THR A 39 8.13 -1.44 3.14
CA THR A 39 9.27 -1.18 2.25
C THR A 39 8.89 -0.84 0.80
N PHE A 40 7.59 -0.65 0.48
CA PHE A 40 7.12 -0.52 -0.91
C PHE A 40 7.86 0.53 -1.73
N TRP A 41 8.29 1.63 -1.08
CA TRP A 41 8.94 2.75 -1.77
C TRP A 41 10.26 2.36 -2.42
N ASN A 42 10.90 1.32 -1.87
CA ASN A 42 12.18 0.77 -2.32
C ASN A 42 12.00 -0.53 -3.12
N GLU A 43 10.76 -0.96 -3.38
CA GLU A 43 10.44 -2.18 -4.13
C GLU A 43 10.03 -1.87 -5.57
N PRO A 44 10.23 -2.82 -6.52
CA PRO A 44 9.67 -2.72 -7.86
C PRO A 44 8.15 -2.59 -7.79
N THR A 45 7.54 -1.65 -8.52
CA THR A 45 6.07 -1.47 -8.51
C THR A 45 5.31 -2.69 -9.01
N THR A 46 5.97 -3.57 -9.76
CA THR A 46 5.46 -4.88 -10.19
C THR A 46 5.13 -5.83 -9.04
N THR A 47 5.69 -5.61 -7.83
CA THR A 47 5.35 -6.39 -6.63
C THR A 47 4.16 -5.81 -5.85
N LEU A 48 3.76 -4.58 -6.17
CA LEU A 48 2.79 -3.81 -5.37
C LEU A 48 1.34 -4.07 -5.76
N GLY A 49 1.09 -4.56 -6.99
CA GLY A 49 -0.16 -5.18 -7.46
C GLY A 49 -1.45 -4.68 -6.80
N ASP A 50 -2.18 -5.59 -6.15
CA ASP A 50 -3.47 -5.31 -5.52
C ASP A 50 -3.39 -4.51 -4.20
N ALA A 51 -2.20 -4.17 -3.71
CA ALA A 51 -2.06 -3.39 -2.47
C ALA A 51 -2.46 -1.92 -2.65
N PHE A 52 -2.38 -1.41 -3.88
CA PHE A 52 -2.72 -0.04 -4.24
C PHE A 52 -3.97 0.05 -5.13
N ALA A 53 -4.72 1.13 -4.96
CA ALA A 53 -5.77 1.49 -5.88
C ALA A 53 -5.16 1.77 -7.27
N PRO A 54 -5.81 1.35 -8.38
CA PRO A 54 -5.24 1.50 -9.72
C PRO A 54 -4.77 2.91 -10.11
N PRO A 55 -5.46 4.02 -9.71
CA PRO A 55 -4.98 5.36 -10.01
C PRO A 55 -3.61 5.68 -9.38
N LEU A 56 -3.44 5.35 -8.10
CA LEU A 56 -2.18 5.60 -7.38
C LEU A 56 -1.06 4.68 -7.89
N LEU A 57 -1.37 3.40 -8.16
CA LEU A 57 -0.38 2.45 -8.67
C LEU A 57 0.24 2.94 -10.00
N ARG A 58 -0.58 3.42 -10.94
CA ARG A 58 -0.07 3.93 -12.23
C ARG A 58 0.85 5.14 -12.07
N LEU A 59 0.60 5.98 -11.08
CA LEU A 59 1.46 7.14 -10.80
C LEU A 59 2.77 6.71 -10.14
N LEU A 60 2.73 5.71 -9.24
CA LEU A 60 3.93 5.11 -8.68
C LEU A 60 4.80 4.42 -9.74
N GLU A 61 4.19 3.78 -10.73
CA GLU A 61 4.90 3.21 -11.88
C GLU A 61 5.65 4.28 -12.69
N ARG A 62 5.00 5.43 -12.95
CA ARG A 62 5.66 6.58 -13.60
C ARG A 62 6.79 7.14 -12.75
N GLU A 63 6.55 7.30 -11.45
CA GLU A 63 7.57 7.77 -10.49
C GLU A 63 8.79 6.86 -10.45
N GLN A 64 8.60 5.54 -10.43
CA GLN A 64 9.70 4.60 -10.46
C GLN A 64 10.48 4.64 -11.79
N ALA A 65 9.80 4.81 -12.93
CA ALA A 65 10.47 5.00 -14.21
C ALA A 65 11.31 6.29 -14.24
N CYS A 66 10.79 7.38 -13.66
CA CYS A 66 11.50 8.65 -13.57
C CYS A 66 12.82 8.55 -12.79
N LYS A 67 12.88 7.73 -11.73
CA LYS A 67 14.11 7.58 -10.90
C LYS A 67 15.34 7.15 -11.72
N VAL A 68 15.16 6.66 -12.95
CA VAL A 68 16.24 6.33 -13.89
C VAL A 68 16.64 7.52 -14.78
N GLU A 69 15.72 8.46 -15.01
CA GLU A 69 15.82 9.48 -16.08
C GLU A 69 16.05 10.92 -15.59
N GLY A 70 15.81 11.26 -14.31
CA GLY A 70 16.04 12.64 -13.84
C GLY A 70 15.48 13.01 -12.46
N VAL A 71 14.96 14.25 -12.36
CA VAL A 71 14.29 14.79 -11.18
C VAL A 71 12.84 14.34 -11.18
N CYS A 72 12.39 13.75 -10.07
CA CYS A 72 11.05 13.17 -9.94
C CYS A 72 10.20 13.92 -8.92
N ALA A 73 8.92 13.54 -8.82
CA ALA A 73 7.98 14.26 -7.97
C ALA A 73 8.28 14.08 -6.48
N ILE A 74 8.85 12.93 -6.09
CA ILE A 74 9.06 12.53 -4.72
C ILE A 74 10.56 12.35 -4.47
N ASP A 75 11.09 13.14 -3.55
CA ASP A 75 12.50 13.16 -3.19
C ASP A 75 12.79 12.51 -1.83
N ALA A 76 11.78 12.01 -1.11
CA ALA A 76 11.90 11.35 0.19
C ALA A 76 10.92 10.18 0.34
N ASP A 77 11.19 9.24 1.25
CA ASP A 77 10.27 8.13 1.51
C ASP A 77 8.89 8.65 1.98
N PRO A 78 7.77 8.31 1.31
CA PRO A 78 6.45 8.81 1.67
C PRO A 78 5.95 8.41 3.07
N TRP A 79 6.40 7.27 3.61
CA TRP A 79 6.08 6.88 4.99
C TRP A 79 6.69 7.83 5.99
N LEU A 80 7.96 8.15 5.75
CA LEU A 80 8.83 8.77 6.72
C LEU A 80 8.88 10.28 6.56
N ASP A 81 8.68 10.80 5.35
CA ASP A 81 9.11 12.15 4.95
C ASP A 81 10.59 12.36 5.31
N ALA A 82 11.42 11.40 4.89
CA ALA A 82 12.86 11.37 5.12
C ALA A 82 13.56 10.49 4.09
N GLN A 83 14.87 10.72 3.91
CA GLN A 83 15.72 9.88 3.06
C GLN A 83 16.16 8.58 3.75
N ASP A 84 16.21 8.60 5.08
CA ASP A 84 16.73 7.50 5.88
C ASP A 84 15.98 7.43 7.22
N GLY A 85 16.16 6.31 7.90
CA GLY A 85 15.50 5.97 9.15
C GLY A 85 14.37 4.96 8.97
N GLU A 86 13.61 4.77 10.04
CA GLU A 86 12.58 3.74 10.11
C GLU A 86 11.40 4.13 11.01
N ALA A 87 10.23 3.62 10.66
CA ALA A 87 9.04 3.63 11.50
C ALA A 87 8.99 2.37 12.37
N ARG A 88 8.94 2.56 13.70
CA ARG A 88 8.81 1.48 14.68
C ARG A 88 7.55 1.63 15.51
N ASP A 89 7.10 0.50 16.04
CA ASP A 89 6.00 0.42 17.02
C ASP A 89 4.73 1.16 16.55
N PRO A 90 4.16 0.81 15.38
CA PRO A 90 3.01 1.52 14.84
C PRO A 90 1.76 1.31 15.72
N GLU A 91 1.11 2.41 16.06
CA GLU A 91 -0.20 2.47 16.66
C GLU A 91 -1.23 2.92 15.62
N TYR A 92 -2.42 2.31 15.62
CA TYR A 92 -3.43 2.48 14.58
C TYR A 92 -4.70 3.10 15.15
N PHE A 93 -5.23 4.11 14.47
CA PHE A 93 -6.45 4.82 14.86
C PHE A 93 -7.37 4.92 13.65
N VAL A 94 -8.55 4.32 13.74
CA VAL A 94 -9.59 4.48 12.72
C VAL A 94 -10.18 5.88 12.85
N GLU A 95 -10.03 6.71 11.80
CA GLU A 95 -10.57 8.06 11.76
C GLU A 95 -11.89 8.15 10.96
N ALA A 96 -12.05 7.27 9.96
CA ALA A 96 -13.25 7.17 9.12
C ALA A 96 -13.43 5.73 8.60
N GLU A 97 -14.50 5.49 7.83
CA GLU A 97 -14.79 4.20 7.21
C GLU A 97 -13.68 3.72 6.28
N ASP A 98 -12.87 4.62 5.71
CA ASP A 98 -11.82 4.33 4.75
C ASP A 98 -10.48 4.97 5.11
N VAL A 99 -10.34 5.54 6.32
CA VAL A 99 -9.14 6.25 6.76
C VAL A 99 -8.63 5.69 8.08
N VAL A 100 -7.36 5.29 8.08
CA VAL A 100 -6.62 4.89 9.29
C VAL A 100 -5.40 5.78 9.45
N ARG A 101 -5.32 6.46 10.60
CA ARG A 101 -4.11 7.16 11.02
C ARG A 101 -3.18 6.18 11.71
N LEU A 102 -1.91 6.23 11.33
CA LEU A 102 -0.82 5.53 11.99
C LEU A 102 0.00 6.56 12.75
N ARG A 103 0.33 6.25 14.00
CA ARG A 103 1.35 6.95 14.79
C ARG A 103 2.49 5.99 15.03
N TYR A 104 3.72 6.42 14.80
CA TYR A 104 4.89 5.56 14.97
C TYR A 104 6.07 6.34 15.51
N ARG A 105 7.06 5.60 16.00
CA ARG A 105 8.34 6.14 16.42
C ARG A 105 9.29 6.16 15.23
N PHE A 106 9.69 7.35 14.80
CA PHE A 106 10.73 7.55 13.80
C PHE A 106 12.11 7.41 14.46
N VAL A 107 12.93 6.50 13.93
CA VAL A 107 14.29 6.23 14.38
C VAL A 107 15.24 6.46 13.22
N LEU A 108 16.19 7.38 13.38
CA LEU A 108 17.27 7.60 12.41
C LEU A 108 18.54 6.84 12.81
N ASP A 109 18.87 6.85 14.10
CA ASP A 109 19.99 6.14 14.71
C ASP A 109 19.58 5.80 16.15
N GLU A 110 19.91 4.60 16.62
CA GLU A 110 19.56 4.10 17.97
C GLU A 110 20.08 4.97 19.12
N ARG A 111 21.10 5.79 18.86
CA ARG A 111 21.73 6.68 19.84
C ARG A 111 21.10 8.08 19.84
N MET A 112 20.23 8.38 18.88
CA MET A 112 19.56 9.67 18.77
C MET A 112 18.16 9.64 19.39
N PRO A 113 17.66 10.78 19.90
CA PRO A 113 16.28 10.88 20.34
C PRO A 113 15.31 10.54 19.20
N THR A 114 14.35 9.67 19.48
CA THR A 114 13.31 9.31 18.52
C THR A 114 12.20 10.35 18.49
N GLN A 115 11.56 10.52 17.33
CA GLN A 115 10.45 11.44 17.14
C GLN A 115 9.15 10.65 16.94
N SER A 116 8.03 11.09 17.51
CA SER A 116 6.73 10.56 17.11
C SER A 116 6.32 11.22 15.80
N ARG A 117 5.94 10.42 14.80
CA ARG A 117 5.38 10.89 13.53
C ARG A 117 4.04 10.22 13.28
N GLU A 118 3.23 10.86 12.44
CA GLU A 118 1.91 10.36 12.07
C GLU A 118 1.76 10.39 10.56
N LEU A 119 0.99 9.45 10.01
CA LEU A 119 0.55 9.46 8.62
C LEU A 119 -0.87 8.92 8.54
N ARG A 120 -1.52 9.08 7.39
CA ARG A 120 -2.83 8.48 7.13
C ARG A 120 -2.79 7.63 5.87
N LEU A 121 -3.31 6.41 5.99
CA LEU A 121 -3.68 5.61 4.84
C LEU A 121 -5.16 5.85 4.54
N ARG A 122 -5.45 6.20 3.29
CA ARG A 122 -6.81 6.20 2.76
C ARG A 122 -6.97 4.99 1.87
N PHE A 123 -8.08 4.30 2.00
CA PHE A 123 -8.36 3.10 1.23
C PHE A 123 -9.48 3.31 0.23
N SER A 124 -9.45 2.52 -0.84
CA SER A 124 -10.59 2.34 -1.74
C SER A 124 -10.92 0.85 -1.79
N GLY A 125 -12.19 0.52 -1.95
CA GLY A 125 -12.63 -0.85 -2.11
C GLY A 125 -14.14 -0.97 -2.11
N ALA A 126 -14.72 -1.30 -3.26
CA ALA A 126 -16.03 -1.94 -3.29
C ALA A 126 -15.90 -3.34 -2.68
N ASP A 127 -16.92 -3.83 -1.98
CA ASP A 127 -17.00 -5.20 -1.44
C ASP A 127 -15.88 -5.61 -0.46
N ARG A 128 -15.35 -4.65 0.32
CA ARG A 128 -14.39 -4.87 1.44
C ARG A 128 -13.00 -5.37 1.02
N CYS A 129 -12.62 -5.19 -0.25
CA CYS A 129 -11.24 -5.38 -0.68
C CYS A 129 -10.47 -4.04 -0.63
N TRP A 130 -9.94 -3.71 0.55
CA TRP A 130 -9.28 -2.43 0.78
C TRP A 130 -7.90 -2.35 0.12
N ARG A 131 -7.74 -1.39 -0.78
CA ARG A 131 -6.48 -1.04 -1.44
C ARG A 131 -6.09 0.38 -1.08
N ALA A 132 -4.80 0.65 -0.83
CA ALA A 132 -4.33 2.00 -0.51
C ALA A 132 -4.57 2.93 -1.70
N ALA A 133 -5.45 3.90 -1.51
CA ALA A 133 -5.80 4.91 -2.50
C ALA A 133 -4.99 6.19 -2.34
N ASP A 134 -4.50 6.46 -1.13
CA ASP A 134 -3.66 7.60 -0.82
C ASP A 134 -2.85 7.32 0.45
N LEU A 135 -1.66 7.92 0.51
CA LEU A 135 -0.85 8.02 1.71
C LEU A 135 -0.63 9.50 1.97
N VAL A 136 -1.11 9.98 3.11
CA VAL A 136 -0.87 11.35 3.57
C VAL A 136 0.28 11.30 4.57
N GLY A 137 1.45 11.78 4.16
CA GLY A 137 2.69 11.66 4.91
C GLY A 137 2.73 12.54 6.16
N PRO A 138 3.84 12.46 6.94
CA PRO A 138 4.05 13.28 8.14
C PRO A 138 3.98 14.80 7.93
N ASP A 139 4.31 15.27 6.73
CA ASP A 139 4.18 16.67 6.32
C ASP A 139 2.73 17.09 5.98
N GLY A 140 1.78 16.16 6.03
CA GLY A 140 0.38 16.37 5.68
C GLY A 140 0.09 16.41 4.18
N ARG A 141 1.08 16.15 3.31
CA ARG A 141 0.87 16.10 1.85
C ARG A 141 0.35 14.73 1.42
N SER A 142 -0.58 14.75 0.45
CA SER A 142 -1.12 13.55 -0.19
C SER A 142 -0.18 13.10 -1.29
N LEU A 143 0.28 11.85 -1.21
CA LEU A 143 1.12 11.23 -2.24
C LEU A 143 0.40 11.21 -3.59
N LEU A 144 -0.88 10.83 -3.61
CA LEU A 144 -1.67 10.83 -4.84
C LEU A 144 -1.71 12.23 -5.47
N ARG A 145 -2.01 13.26 -4.68
CA ARG A 145 -2.09 14.63 -5.20
C ARG A 145 -0.74 15.14 -5.70
N THR A 146 0.34 14.89 -4.96
CA THR A 146 1.70 15.31 -5.36
C THR A 146 2.07 14.71 -6.71
N LEU A 147 1.85 13.40 -6.88
CA LEU A 147 2.14 12.70 -8.14
C LEU A 147 1.24 13.18 -9.29
N THR A 148 -0.06 13.34 -9.04
CA THR A 148 -1.01 13.88 -10.04
C THR A 148 -0.57 15.26 -10.51
N SER A 149 -0.28 16.18 -9.58
CA SER A 149 0.14 17.54 -9.93
C SER A 149 1.43 17.56 -10.74
N TYR A 150 2.36 16.63 -10.50
CA TYR A 150 3.61 16.59 -11.25
C TYR A 150 3.49 15.96 -12.65
N TYR A 151 2.69 14.89 -12.79
CA TYR A 151 2.63 14.09 -14.02
C TYR A 151 1.49 14.46 -14.98
N ASP A 152 0.52 15.24 -14.53
CA ASP A 152 -0.58 15.74 -15.36
C ASP A 152 -0.38 17.22 -15.79
N GLU A 153 0.76 17.84 -15.44
CA GLU A 153 1.26 19.09 -16.03
C GLU A 153 1.95 18.84 -17.38
#